data_AF-A0A087S3I9-F1
#
_entry.id   AF-A0A087S3I9-F1
#
_cell.length_a   1.000
_cell.length_b   1.000
_cell.length_c   1.000
_cell.angle_alpha   90.00
_cell.angle_beta   90.00
_cell.angle_gamma   90.00
#
_symmetry.space_group_name_H-M   'P 1'
#
loop_
_entity.id
_entity.type
_entity.pdbx_description
1 polymer ?
#
loop_
_entity_poly.entity_id
_entity_poly.type
_entity_poly.pdbx_seq_one_letter_code
_entity_poly.pdbx_strand_id
1 'polypeptide(L)' 'MAEITDEDRERVELLRLVSSSKHEFKNLTLEQLKRLQELVEKKDYSHDKKAHKSKVKLLGKINVRIYEMTEGRGIWG' A
#
# COMPACT_ATOMS: atom_id res chain seq x y z
N MET A 1 -7.87 -23.25 -10.53
CA MET A 1 -7.56 -21.83 -10.82
C MET A 1 -7.82 -21.06 -9.54
N ALA A 2 -6.86 -20.28 -9.04
CA ALA A 2 -7.11 -19.49 -7.83
C ALA A 2 -8.24 -18.50 -8.13
N GLU A 3 -9.33 -18.59 -7.37
CA GLU A 3 -10.48 -17.70 -7.53
C GLU A 3 -10.03 -16.27 -7.20
N ILE A 4 -10.19 -15.35 -8.15
CA ILE A 4 -9.86 -13.94 -7.93
C ILE A 4 -10.97 -13.36 -7.07
N THR A 5 -10.66 -13.13 -5.79
CA THR A 5 -11.57 -12.50 -4.85
C THR A 5 -11.75 -11.02 -5.15
N ASP A 6 -12.84 -10.42 -4.66
CA ASP A 6 -13.06 -8.98 -4.78
C ASP A 6 -11.95 -8.17 -4.05
N GLU A 7 -11.43 -8.70 -2.94
CA GLU A 7 -10.25 -8.12 -2.25
C GLU A 7 -9.00 -8.14 -3.14
N ASP A 8 -8.79 -9.19 -3.95
CA ASP A 8 -7.69 -9.24 -4.90
C ASP A 8 -7.85 -8.21 -6.03
N ARG A 9 -9.09 -7.95 -6.49
CA ARG A 9 -9.37 -6.91 -7.49
C ARG A 9 -9.10 -5.51 -6.92
N GLU A 10 -9.64 -5.23 -5.74
CA GLU A 10 -9.45 -3.96 -5.03
C GLU A 10 -7.97 -3.68 -4.77
N ARG A 11 -7.20 -4.70 -4.34
CA ARG A 11 -5.76 -4.60 -4.14
C ARG A 11 -5.04 -4.20 -5.43
N VAL A 12 -5.39 -4.81 -6.56
CA VAL A 12 -4.77 -4.50 -7.86
C VAL A 12 -5.10 -3.09 -8.32
N GLU A 13 -6.34 -2.63 -8.12
CA GLU A 13 -6.73 -1.26 -8.45
C GLU A 13 -5.96 -0.23 -7.62
N LEU A 14 -5.85 -0.42 -6.30
CA LEU A 14 -5.07 0.46 -5.43
C LEU A 14 -3.58 0.43 -5.79
N LEU A 15 -3.01 -0.74 -6.08
CA LEU A 15 -1.61 -0.85 -6.55
C LEU A 15 -1.38 -0.16 -7.88
N ARG A 16 -2.37 -0.14 -8.77
CA ARG A 16 -2.31 0.56 -10.05
C ARG A 16 -2.30 2.07 -9.84
N LEU A 17 -3.08 2.59 -8.91
CA LEU A 17 -3.05 4.01 -8.52
C LEU A 17 -1.71 4.42 -7.91
N VAL A 18 -1.10 3.56 -7.08
CA VAL A 18 0.25 3.82 -6.52
C VAL A 18 1.34 3.85 -7.60
N SER A 19 1.19 3.02 -8.63
CA SER A 19 2.22 2.78 -9.65
C SER A 19 2.03 3.62 -10.91
N SER A 20 0.89 4.30 -11.07
CA SER A 20 0.57 5.11 -12.26
C SER A 20 1.50 6.32 -12.39
N SER A 21 1.94 6.91 -11.27
CA SER A 21 2.92 8.00 -11.27
C SER A 21 3.58 8.15 -9.89
N LYS A 22 4.80 8.73 -9.87
CA LYS A 22 5.55 9.02 -8.62
C LYS A 22 4.81 9.96 -7.67
N HIS A 23 3.88 10.77 -8.20
CA HIS A 23 3.10 11.74 -7.44
C HIS A 23 1.81 11.15 -6.88
N GLU A 24 1.25 10.12 -7.53
CA GLU A 24 -0.06 9.57 -7.19
C GLU A 24 -0.06 8.86 -5.84
N PHE A 25 1.07 8.27 -5.44
CA PHE A 25 1.23 7.74 -4.10
C PHE A 25 1.02 8.81 -3.00
N LYS A 26 1.40 10.07 -3.26
CA LYS A 26 1.19 11.17 -2.30
C LYS A 26 -0.26 11.67 -2.29
N ASN A 27 -1.00 11.43 -3.37
CA ASN A 27 -2.38 11.86 -3.56
C ASN A 27 -3.40 10.89 -2.94
N LEU A 28 -2.98 9.69 -2.53
CA LEU A 28 -3.84 8.74 -1.83
C LEU A 28 -4.32 9.31 -0.49
N THR A 29 -5.62 9.10 -0.22
CA THR A 29 -6.21 9.47 1.07
C THR A 29 -5.75 8.53 2.18
N LEU A 30 -5.92 8.96 3.44
CA LEU A 30 -5.57 8.14 4.61
C LEU A 30 -6.33 6.79 4.60
N GLU A 31 -7.61 6.81 4.20
CA GLU A 31 -8.43 5.60 4.09
C GLU A 31 -7.91 4.66 2.99
N GLN A 32 -7.57 5.20 1.82
CA GLN A 32 -7.00 4.40 0.73
C GLN A 32 -5.65 3.78 1.12
N LEU A 33 -4.81 4.51 1.86
CA LEU A 33 -3.52 4.01 2.35
C LEU A 33 -3.71 2.88 3.38
N LYS A 34 -4.62 3.06 4.35
CA LYS A 34 -4.94 2.01 5.33
C LYS A 34 -5.53 0.77 4.66
N ARG A 35 -6.44 0.96 3.69
CA ARG A 35 -7.04 -0.13 2.93
C ARG A 35 -5.99 -0.90 2.11
N LEU A 36 -5.11 -0.19 1.43
CA LEU A 36 -4.00 -0.80 0.69
C LEU A 36 -3.04 -1.55 1.62
N GLN A 37 -2.75 -1.01 2.81
CA GLN A 37 -1.91 -1.68 3.80
C GLN A 37 -2.51 -3.04 4.18
N GLU A 38 -3.79 -3.07 4.59
CA GLU A 38 -4.48 -4.30 5.00
C GLU A 38 -4.46 -5.36 3.89
N LEU A 39 -4.81 -4.97 2.66
CA LEU A 39 -4.86 -5.88 1.51
C LEU A 39 -3.47 -6.44 1.14
N VAL A 40 -2.42 -5.62 1.24
CA VAL A 40 -1.05 -6.04 0.98
C VAL A 40 -0.52 -6.93 2.12
N GLU A 41 -0.87 -6.66 3.37
CA GLU A 41 -0.51 -7.49 4.54
C GLU A 41 -1.13 -8.88 4.45
N LYS A 42 -2.42 -8.98 4.12
CA LYS A 42 -3.15 -10.25 3.94
C LYS A 42 -2.56 -11.14 2.85
N LYS A 43 -1.99 -10.56 1.78
CA LYS A 43 -1.49 -11.35 0.65
C LYS A 43 -0.18 -12.08 0.98
N ASP A 44 -0.20 -13.40 0.90
CA ASP A 44 1.01 -14.20 1.07
C ASP A 44 1.89 -14.20 -0.19
N TYR A 45 3.14 -13.74 -0.02
CA TYR A 45 4.20 -13.75 -1.04
C TYR A 45 5.43 -14.52 -0.56
N SER A 46 5.33 -15.32 0.50
CA SER A 46 6.43 -16.12 1.07
C SER A 46 7.14 -16.99 0.03
N HIS A 47 6.39 -17.47 -0.96
CA HIS A 47 6.89 -18.29 -2.06
C HIS A 47 7.76 -17.52 -3.08
N ASP A 48 7.70 -16.19 -3.12
CA ASP A 48 8.49 -15.35 -4.02
C ASP A 48 9.27 -14.28 -3.22
N LYS A 49 10.57 -14.52 -3.06
CA LYS A 49 11.48 -13.62 -2.33
C LYS A 49 11.50 -12.19 -2.89
N LYS A 50 11.37 -12.03 -4.21
CA LYS A 50 11.37 -10.71 -4.87
C LYS A 50 10.06 -9.99 -4.61
N ALA A 51 8.93 -10.68 -4.74
CA ALA A 51 7.61 -10.14 -4.44
C ALA A 51 7.50 -9.79 -2.95
N HIS A 52 7.96 -10.66 -2.05
CA HIS A 52 7.98 -10.41 -0.61
C HIS A 52 8.81 -9.16 -0.27
N LYS A 53 10.02 -9.01 -0.83
CA LYS A 53 10.85 -7.81 -0.64
C LYS A 53 10.16 -6.54 -1.15
N SER A 54 9.44 -6.63 -2.27
CA SER A 54 8.65 -5.53 -2.81
C SER A 54 7.50 -5.15 -1.89
N LYS A 55 6.76 -6.14 -1.37
CA LYS A 55 5.68 -5.97 -0.38
C LYS A 55 6.18 -5.23 0.85
N VAL A 56 7.27 -5.68 1.47
CA VAL A 56 7.82 -5.05 2.69
C VAL A 56 8.20 -3.59 2.43
N LYS A 57 8.83 -3.30 1.28
CA LYS A 57 9.16 -1.92 0.90
C LYS A 57 7.93 -1.04 0.71
N LEU A 58 6.87 -1.57 0.10
CA LEU A 58 5.63 -0.84 -0.09
C LEU A 58 4.96 -0.53 1.24
N LEU A 59 4.87 -1.52 2.14
CA LEU A 59 4.33 -1.33 3.49
C LEU A 59 5.11 -0.27 4.28
N GLY A 60 6.44 -0.27 4.20
CA GLY A 60 7.25 0.77 4.81
C GLY A 60 6.93 2.19 4.30
N LYS A 61 6.73 2.35 2.99
CA LYS A 61 6.32 3.65 2.40
C LYS A 61 4.92 4.07 2.85
N ILE A 62 3.98 3.14 2.90
CA ILE A 62 2.59 3.39 3.34
C ILE A 62 2.58 3.84 4.79
N ASN A 63 3.32 3.14 5.67
CA ASN A 63 3.39 3.48 7.09
C ASN A 63 3.99 4.87 7.32
N VAL A 64 5.08 5.22 6.64
CA VAL A 64 5.65 6.58 6.70
C VAL A 64 4.63 7.61 6.24
N ARG A 65 3.92 7.35 5.14
CA ARG A 65 2.91 8.30 4.63
C ARG A 65 1.73 8.47 5.58
N ILE A 66 1.24 7.37 6.17
CA ILE A 66 0.19 7.40 7.20
C ILE A 66 0.65 8.23 8.41
N TYR A 67 1.88 8.00 8.89
CA TYR A 67 2.48 8.76 9.99
C TYR A 67 2.60 10.25 9.65
N GLU A 68 3.09 10.62 8.47
CA GLU A 68 3.15 12.02 8.02
C GLU A 68 1.77 12.70 8.01
N MET A 69 0.73 11.97 7.56
CA MET A 69 -0.65 12.51 7.48
C MET A 69 -1.34 12.61 8.84
N THR A 70 -0.97 11.76 9.80
CA THR A 70 -1.62 11.66 11.12
C THR A 70 -0.89 12.44 12.20
N GLU A 71 0.44 12.30 12.27
CA GLU A 71 1.30 12.89 13.32
C GLU A 71 2.25 13.96 12.76
N GLY A 72 2.58 13.91 11.47
CA GLY A 72 3.55 14.80 10.81
C GLY A 72 3.17 16.27 10.71
N ARG A 73 1.93 16.66 11.05
CA ARG A 73 1.57 18.09 11.19
C ARG A 73 2.08 18.75 12.48
N GLY A 74 2.63 17.97 13.43
CA GLY A 74 3.07 18.48 14.72
C GLY A 74 4.59 18.66 14.91
N ILE A 75 5.44 18.08 14.05
CA ILE A 75 6.90 17.99 14.32
C ILE A 75 7.77 18.86 13.37
N TRP A 76 7.16 19.47 12.35
CA TRP A 76 7.83 20.43 11.46
C TRP A 76 7.01 21.73 11.27
N GLY A 77 6.26 22.13 12.31
CA GLY A 77 5.63 23.45 12.42
C GLY A 77 6.57 24.47 13.02
#